data_AF-A0A6G6KBL6-F1
#
_entry.id   AF-A0A6G6KBL6-F1
#
_cell.length_a   1.000
_cell.length_b   1.000
_cell.length_c   1.000
_cell.angle_alpha   90.00
_cell.angle_beta   90.00
_cell.angle_gamma   90.00
#
_symmetry.space_group_name_H-M   'P 1'
#
loop_
_entity.id
_entity.type
_entity.pdbx_description
1 polymer ?
#
loop_
_entity_poly.entity_id
_entity_poly.type
_entity_poly.pdbx_seq_one_letter_code
_entity_poly.pdbx_strand_id
1 'polypeptide(L)'
;MDSENTIRLVRASIRPAAPKDAAGWQKLRSQLWPDADSAREISQYFAVDPKERGQVFVAKSSRGIICGFIELSVRRDWVEGSTTSPTAYVEGLFVDQAHRREGIGRALLTAAEAWARDAGFKEIASDTLIDNEDSISAHLACGYAEVERTVHFIKPLRLTLMEFLKTAPQDDRFVQAVHTVFGPTNYCCPAHGTPLEIVDIYQTCMDISPLLAVIRASEGNPHHIHIGYRFEANDDCFRRPEKFPYCPVCEANYQAALASYPDDMI
;
A
#
# COMPACT_ATOMS: atom_id res chain seq x y z
N MET A 1 -51.56 -11.14 16.12
CA MET A 1 -52.47 -10.00 16.25
C MET A 1 -51.94 -9.09 17.35
N ASP A 2 -51.11 -8.08 17.14
CA ASP A 2 -50.31 -7.59 16.02
C ASP A 2 -49.09 -6.92 16.68
N SER A 3 -47.88 -7.37 16.33
CA SER A 3 -46.63 -6.71 16.72
C SER A 3 -46.05 -5.93 15.55
N GLU A 4 -46.93 -5.37 14.72
CA GLU A 4 -46.56 -4.52 13.60
C GLU A 4 -46.43 -3.08 14.06
N ASN A 5 -45.36 -2.43 13.62
CA ASN A 5 -45.05 -1.01 13.75
C ASN A 5 -44.28 -0.47 14.97
N THR A 6 -43.36 -1.26 15.55
CA THR A 6 -42.24 -0.65 16.30
C THR A 6 -41.13 -0.23 15.34
N ILE A 7 -41.13 1.03 14.88
CA ILE A 7 -39.98 1.61 14.19
C ILE A 7 -38.82 1.67 15.20
N ARG A 8 -37.86 0.75 15.10
CA ARG A 8 -36.59 0.88 15.84
C ARG A 8 -35.83 2.06 15.24
N LEU A 9 -35.90 3.20 15.91
CA LEU A 9 -35.04 4.35 15.62
C LEU A 9 -33.59 3.93 15.77
N VAL A 10 -32.82 4.02 14.69
CA VAL A 10 -31.37 3.85 14.72
C VAL A 10 -30.81 4.89 15.68
N ARG A 11 -30.18 4.45 16.78
CA ARG A 11 -29.65 5.34 17.83
C ARG A 11 -28.31 5.98 17.48
N ALA A 12 -27.91 5.90 16.21
CA ALA A 12 -26.70 6.48 15.68
C ALA A 12 -27.02 7.42 14.52
N SER A 13 -26.33 8.56 14.48
CA SER A 13 -26.34 9.47 13.34
C SER A 13 -25.33 9.02 12.30
N ILE A 14 -25.76 8.89 11.05
CA ILE A 14 -24.88 8.59 9.90
C ILE A 14 -24.55 9.91 9.20
N ARG A 15 -23.27 10.15 8.96
CA ARG A 15 -22.81 11.38 8.28
C ARG A 15 -21.42 11.19 7.67
N PRO A 16 -21.03 12.04 6.70
CA PRO A 16 -19.65 12.09 6.23
C PRO A 16 -18.64 12.18 7.38
N ALA A 17 -17.54 11.44 7.25
CA ALA A 17 -16.41 11.53 8.17
C ALA A 17 -15.78 12.92 8.13
N ALA A 18 -15.44 13.46 9.30
CA ALA A 18 -14.71 14.71 9.46
C ALA A 18 -13.37 14.43 10.18
N PRO A 19 -12.37 15.32 10.09
CA PRO A 19 -11.06 15.09 10.70
C PRO A 19 -11.11 14.74 12.20
N LYS A 20 -12.07 15.29 12.95
CA LYS A 20 -12.30 14.98 14.37
C LYS A 20 -12.72 13.53 14.65
N ASP A 21 -13.17 12.81 13.63
CA ASP A 21 -13.60 11.40 13.75
C ASP A 21 -12.43 10.43 13.53
N ALA A 22 -11.26 10.91 13.08
CA ALA A 22 -10.12 10.09 12.68
C ALA A 22 -9.73 9.05 13.74
N ALA A 23 -9.64 9.43 15.01
CA ALA A 23 -9.28 8.52 16.09
C ALA A 23 -10.34 7.42 16.30
N GLY A 24 -11.63 7.77 16.21
CA GLY A 24 -12.73 6.81 16.36
C GLY A 24 -12.83 5.85 15.16
N TRP A 25 -12.65 6.38 13.96
CA TRP A 25 -12.59 5.60 12.72
C TRP A 25 -11.37 4.65 12.72
N GLN A 26 -10.18 5.14 13.07
CA GLN A 26 -8.96 4.34 13.18
C GLN A 26 -9.16 3.16 14.14
N LYS A 27 -9.74 3.39 15.33
CA LYS A 27 -10.01 2.31 16.30
C LYS A 27 -10.88 1.19 15.73
N LEU A 28 -11.85 1.53 14.87
CA LEU A 28 -12.70 0.54 14.22
C LEU A 28 -11.98 -0.12 13.03
N ARG A 29 -11.21 0.63 12.23
CA ARG A 29 -10.40 0.07 11.14
C ARG A 29 -9.42 -0.96 11.64
N SER A 30 -8.73 -0.72 12.76
CA SER A 30 -7.80 -1.69 13.34
C SER A 30 -8.45 -3.00 13.82
N GLN A 31 -9.78 -3.04 13.93
CA GLN A 31 -10.53 -4.29 14.20
C GLN A 31 -10.92 -5.01 12.91
N LEU A 32 -11.16 -4.28 11.81
CA LEU A 32 -11.48 -4.85 10.51
C LEU A 32 -10.21 -5.32 9.79
N TRP A 33 -9.16 -4.50 9.80
CA TRP A 33 -7.87 -4.74 9.16
C TRP A 33 -6.73 -4.50 10.16
N PRO A 34 -6.37 -5.50 10.97
CA PRO A 34 -5.33 -5.36 12.00
C PRO A 34 -3.94 -5.00 11.45
N ASP A 35 -3.64 -5.40 10.22
CA ASP A 35 -2.33 -5.21 9.59
C ASP A 35 -2.23 -3.92 8.76
N ALA A 36 -3.32 -3.15 8.63
CA ALA A 36 -3.34 -1.92 7.84
C ALA A 36 -2.74 -0.72 8.60
N ASP A 37 -2.02 0.16 7.89
CA ASP A 37 -1.59 1.46 8.41
C ASP A 37 -2.77 2.45 8.39
N SER A 38 -3.74 2.19 9.26
CA SER A 38 -5.01 2.93 9.33
C SER A 38 -4.79 4.42 9.56
N ALA A 39 -3.77 4.81 10.32
CA ALA A 39 -3.48 6.21 10.60
C ALA A 39 -3.08 6.95 9.32
N ARG A 40 -2.12 6.39 8.56
CA ARG A 40 -1.66 6.96 7.30
C ARG A 40 -2.78 7.04 6.27
N GLU A 41 -3.55 5.96 6.10
CA GLU A 41 -4.63 5.92 5.11
C GLU A 41 -5.76 6.92 5.43
N ILE A 42 -6.11 7.09 6.71
CA ILE A 42 -7.07 8.10 7.14
C ILE A 42 -6.52 9.52 6.89
N SER A 43 -5.25 9.77 7.20
CA SER A 43 -4.60 11.05 6.90
C SER A 43 -4.59 11.34 5.40
N GLN A 44 -4.28 10.35 4.56
CA GLN A 44 -4.33 10.47 3.10
C GLN A 44 -5.75 10.76 2.60
N TYR A 45 -6.76 10.07 3.13
CA TYR A 45 -8.16 10.35 2.80
C TYR A 45 -8.55 11.81 3.03
N PHE A 46 -8.11 12.42 4.14
CA PHE A 46 -8.39 13.84 4.42
C PHE A 46 -7.49 14.82 3.65
N ALA A 47 -6.38 14.36 3.07
CA ALA A 47 -5.48 15.19 2.27
C ALA A 47 -5.91 15.29 0.79
N VAL A 48 -6.70 14.34 0.29
CA VAL A 48 -7.21 14.32 -1.09
C VAL A 48 -8.48 15.16 -1.22
N ASP A 49 -8.61 15.91 -2.33
CA ASP A 49 -9.82 16.68 -2.64
C ASP A 49 -11.05 15.74 -2.64
N PRO A 50 -12.11 16.06 -1.88
CA PRO A 50 -13.34 15.27 -1.88
C PRO A 50 -13.94 14.96 -3.26
N LYS A 51 -13.67 15.78 -4.29
CA LYS A 51 -14.11 15.55 -5.67
C LYS A 51 -13.34 14.43 -6.38
N GLU A 52 -12.17 14.07 -5.89
CA GLU A 52 -11.24 13.14 -6.54
C GLU A 52 -11.21 11.76 -5.86
N ARG A 53 -11.97 11.57 -4.78
CA ARG A 53 -12.02 10.31 -4.01
C ARG A 53 -13.44 9.82 -3.78
N GLY A 54 -13.57 8.59 -3.30
CA GLY A 54 -14.83 8.12 -2.73
C GLY A 54 -15.14 8.74 -1.36
N GLN A 55 -16.25 8.32 -0.77
CA GLN A 55 -16.79 8.92 0.45
C GLN A 55 -16.70 7.94 1.63
N VAL A 56 -16.31 8.45 2.80
CA VAL A 56 -16.43 7.71 4.05
C VAL A 56 -17.58 8.27 4.87
N PHE A 57 -18.45 7.39 5.35
CA PHE A 57 -19.47 7.73 6.35
C PHE A 57 -19.14 7.07 7.68
N VAL A 58 -19.45 7.76 8.77
CA VAL A 58 -19.32 7.25 10.13
C VAL A 58 -20.68 7.22 10.82
N ALA A 59 -20.90 6.20 11.64
CA ALA A 59 -22.02 6.10 12.55
C ALA A 59 -21.58 6.62 13.93
N LYS A 60 -22.20 7.69 14.40
CA LYS A 60 -21.96 8.26 15.73
C LYS A 60 -23.14 7.98 16.64
N SER A 61 -22.92 7.21 17.70
CA SER A 61 -23.93 6.89 18.72
C SER A 61 -24.41 8.13 19.48
N SER A 62 -25.52 8.00 20.20
CA SER A 62 -26.05 9.05 21.09
C SER A 62 -25.07 9.52 22.18
N ARG A 63 -24.10 8.69 22.56
CA ARG A 63 -23.02 9.03 23.51
C ARG A 63 -21.85 9.76 22.86
N GLY A 64 -21.94 10.01 21.56
CA GLY A 64 -20.92 10.71 20.79
C GLY A 64 -19.74 9.86 20.31
N ILE A 65 -19.84 8.53 20.46
CA ILE A 65 -18.78 7.58 20.08
C ILE A 65 -19.01 7.14 18.63
N ILE A 66 -17.94 7.08 17.83
CA ILE A 66 -17.97 6.44 16.51
C ILE A 66 -18.07 4.93 16.70
N CYS A 67 -19.18 4.33 16.28
CA CYS A 67 -19.50 2.92 16.48
C CYS A 67 -19.66 2.13 15.16
N GLY A 68 -19.46 2.77 14.02
CA GLY A 68 -19.42 2.11 12.72
C GLY A 68 -18.89 3.03 11.64
N PHE A 69 -18.47 2.46 10.53
CA PHE A 69 -18.05 3.20 9.35
C PHE A 69 -18.34 2.41 8.07
N ILE A 70 -18.40 3.12 6.95
CA ILE A 70 -18.35 2.54 5.60
C ILE A 70 -17.41 3.39 4.74
N GLU A 71 -16.49 2.73 4.04
CA GLU A 71 -15.52 3.33 3.12
C GLU A 71 -15.92 3.02 1.69
N LEU A 72 -16.00 4.06 0.86
CA LEU A 72 -16.38 3.93 -0.54
C LEU A 72 -15.26 4.41 -1.45
N SER A 73 -15.17 3.83 -2.63
CA SER A 73 -14.29 4.26 -3.71
C SER A 73 -15.04 4.37 -5.04
N VAL A 74 -14.33 4.86 -6.06
CA VAL A 74 -14.78 4.87 -7.45
C VAL A 74 -13.84 3.98 -8.25
N ARG A 75 -14.29 2.78 -8.58
CA ARG A 75 -13.55 1.79 -9.37
C ARG A 75 -13.70 2.08 -10.86
N ARG A 76 -12.58 2.12 -11.57
CA ARG A 76 -12.51 2.31 -13.04
C ARG A 76 -11.98 1.05 -13.74
N ASP A 77 -11.28 0.23 -12.97
CA ASP A 77 -11.00 -1.16 -13.22
C ASP A 77 -12.29 -1.99 -13.35
N TRP A 78 -12.12 -3.22 -13.82
CA TRP A 78 -13.20 -4.19 -13.89
C TRP A 78 -13.70 -4.53 -12.49
N VAL A 79 -15.03 -4.55 -12.32
CA VAL A 79 -15.72 -4.98 -11.11
C VAL A 79 -16.59 -6.17 -11.46
N GLU A 80 -16.44 -7.26 -10.72
CA GLU A 80 -17.13 -8.52 -10.94
C GLU A 80 -18.65 -8.32 -10.97
N GLY A 81 -19.29 -8.83 -12.02
CA GLY A 81 -20.74 -8.72 -12.23
C GLY A 81 -21.29 -7.34 -12.59
N SER A 82 -20.48 -6.27 -12.61
CA SER A 82 -20.93 -4.93 -12.98
C SER A 82 -21.14 -4.80 -14.49
N THR A 83 -22.21 -4.10 -14.89
CA THR A 83 -22.53 -3.82 -16.30
C THR A 83 -22.16 -2.39 -16.72
N THR A 84 -21.66 -1.59 -15.77
CA THR A 84 -21.31 -0.18 -15.97
C THR A 84 -19.88 0.12 -15.49
N SER A 85 -19.32 1.24 -15.95
CA SER A 85 -18.03 1.76 -15.46
C SER A 85 -18.02 3.29 -15.66
N PRO A 86 -17.50 4.08 -14.69
CA PRO A 86 -17.00 3.67 -13.39
C PRO A 86 -18.11 3.16 -12.44
N THR A 87 -17.72 2.38 -11.43
CA THR A 87 -18.64 1.75 -10.46
C THR A 87 -18.31 2.22 -9.04
N ALA A 88 -19.35 2.58 -8.28
CA ALA A 88 -19.21 2.86 -6.85
C ALA A 88 -18.92 1.55 -6.10
N TYR A 89 -17.96 1.55 -5.19
CA TYR A 89 -17.54 0.31 -4.52
C TYR A 89 -17.47 0.50 -3.01
N VAL A 90 -17.96 -0.48 -2.26
CA VAL A 90 -17.81 -0.57 -0.80
C VAL A 90 -16.50 -1.28 -0.49
N GLU A 91 -15.49 -0.52 -0.06
CA GLU A 91 -14.17 -1.04 0.30
C GLU A 91 -14.16 -1.65 1.71
N GLY A 92 -15.01 -1.15 2.60
CA GLY A 92 -15.16 -1.72 3.93
C GLY A 92 -16.39 -1.22 4.65
N LEU A 93 -17.02 -2.12 5.39
CA LEU A 93 -18.17 -1.85 6.24
C LEU A 93 -17.94 -2.51 7.60
N PHE A 94 -17.97 -1.72 8.66
CA PHE A 94 -17.80 -2.24 10.01
C PHE A 94 -18.73 -1.58 11.01
N VAL A 95 -19.26 -2.38 11.93
CA VAL A 95 -20.00 -1.92 13.10
C VAL A 95 -19.43 -2.61 14.34
N ASP A 96 -19.10 -1.80 15.34
CA ASP A 96 -18.62 -2.25 16.65
C ASP A 96 -19.58 -3.31 17.22
N GLN A 97 -19.02 -4.38 17.79
CA GLN A 97 -19.80 -5.53 18.25
C GLN A 97 -20.92 -5.15 19.22
N ALA A 98 -20.70 -4.17 20.09
CA ALA A 98 -21.68 -3.72 21.08
C ALA A 98 -22.87 -2.97 20.44
N HIS A 99 -22.77 -2.61 19.16
CA HIS A 99 -23.75 -1.82 18.42
C HIS A 99 -24.33 -2.58 17.20
N ARG A 100 -23.99 -3.86 17.04
CA ARG A 100 -24.54 -4.71 15.97
C ARG A 100 -26.02 -5.00 16.20
N ARG A 101 -26.73 -5.36 15.13
CA ARG A 101 -28.18 -5.67 15.13
C ARG A 101 -29.08 -4.49 15.58
N GLU A 102 -28.55 -3.27 15.62
CA GLU A 102 -29.29 -2.02 15.85
C GLU A 102 -29.69 -1.30 14.55
N GLY A 103 -29.46 -1.91 13.39
CA GLY A 103 -29.77 -1.31 12.08
C GLY A 103 -28.69 -0.36 11.52
N ILE A 104 -27.57 -0.19 12.24
CA ILE A 104 -26.49 0.73 11.85
C ILE A 104 -25.85 0.32 10.51
N GLY A 105 -25.57 -0.97 10.29
CA GLY A 105 -24.98 -1.45 9.03
C GLY A 105 -25.86 -1.14 7.83
N ARG A 106 -27.18 -1.37 7.95
CA ARG A 106 -28.17 -0.99 6.94
C ARG A 106 -28.16 0.52 6.69
N ALA A 107 -28.15 1.32 7.76
CA ALA A 107 -28.13 2.77 7.62
C ALA A 107 -26.85 3.30 6.94
N LEU A 108 -25.70 2.65 7.17
CA LEU A 108 -24.45 2.94 6.47
C LEU A 108 -24.53 2.58 4.98
N LEU A 109 -25.03 1.40 4.63
CA LEU A 109 -25.25 1.00 3.24
C LEU A 109 -26.23 1.93 2.51
N THR A 110 -27.34 2.31 3.16
CA THR A 110 -28.29 3.28 2.59
C THR A 110 -27.64 4.65 2.34
N ALA A 111 -26.76 5.12 3.23
CA ALA A 111 -26.01 6.36 3.01
C ALA A 111 -25.02 6.24 1.83
N ALA A 112 -24.38 5.07 1.68
CA ALA A 112 -23.51 4.79 0.55
C ALA A 112 -24.27 4.76 -0.79
N GLU A 113 -25.42 4.09 -0.84
CA GLU A 113 -26.29 4.06 -2.02
C GLU A 113 -26.83 5.45 -2.38
N ALA A 114 -27.17 6.26 -1.39
CA ALA A 114 -27.58 7.65 -1.59
C ALA A 114 -26.44 8.46 -2.22
N TRP A 115 -25.24 8.38 -1.66
CA TRP A 115 -24.05 9.01 -2.24
C TRP A 115 -23.79 8.54 -3.67
N ALA A 116 -23.85 7.23 -3.94
CA ALA A 116 -23.58 6.68 -5.26
C ALA A 116 -24.60 7.20 -6.29
N ARG A 117 -25.88 7.24 -5.92
CA ARG A 117 -26.96 7.77 -6.78
C ARG A 117 -26.78 9.26 -7.06
N ASP A 118 -26.47 10.05 -6.03
CA ASP A 118 -26.28 11.50 -6.16
C ASP A 118 -25.04 11.83 -7.02
N ALA A 119 -24.02 10.97 -6.99
CA ALA A 119 -22.85 11.07 -7.85
C ALA A 119 -23.07 10.52 -9.28
N GLY A 120 -24.27 10.01 -9.59
CA GLY A 120 -24.66 9.57 -10.93
C GLY A 120 -24.32 8.11 -11.28
N PHE A 121 -23.77 7.33 -10.35
CA PHE A 121 -23.49 5.91 -10.56
C PHE A 121 -24.79 5.11 -10.77
N LYS A 122 -24.71 4.07 -11.59
CA LYS A 122 -25.84 3.18 -11.90
C LYS A 122 -25.85 1.92 -11.05
N GLU A 123 -24.67 1.53 -10.57
CA GLU A 123 -24.44 0.34 -9.77
C GLU A 123 -23.53 0.71 -8.58
N ILE A 124 -23.74 0.02 -7.46
CA ILE A 124 -22.82 -0.01 -6.32
C ILE A 124 -22.49 -1.47 -6.03
N ALA A 125 -21.21 -1.77 -5.90
CA ALA A 125 -20.69 -3.10 -5.69
C ALA A 125 -19.99 -3.22 -4.32
N SER A 126 -19.81 -4.45 -3.88
CA SER A 126 -19.18 -4.81 -2.62
C SER A 126 -18.72 -6.27 -2.71
N ASP A 127 -17.67 -6.62 -2.00
CA ASP A 127 -17.25 -8.01 -1.80
C ASP A 127 -17.30 -8.40 -0.32
N THR A 128 -17.11 -9.68 -0.05
CA THR A 128 -16.84 -10.16 1.30
C THR A 128 -16.16 -11.53 1.26
N LEU A 129 -15.52 -11.93 2.36
CA LEU A 129 -14.93 -13.27 2.49
C LEU A 129 -16.02 -14.34 2.38
N ILE A 130 -15.69 -15.46 1.73
CA ILE A 130 -16.65 -16.53 1.42
C ILE A 130 -17.31 -17.14 2.66
N ASP A 131 -16.64 -17.09 3.81
CA ASP A 131 -17.10 -17.60 5.11
C ASP A 131 -17.71 -16.52 6.01
N ASN A 132 -17.79 -15.27 5.55
CA ASN A 132 -18.41 -14.18 6.30
C ASN A 132 -19.93 -14.16 6.11
N GLU A 133 -20.60 -15.17 6.65
CA GLU A 133 -22.05 -15.36 6.54
C GLU A 133 -22.88 -14.15 7.03
N ASP A 134 -22.39 -13.45 8.05
CA ASP A 134 -23.01 -12.23 8.58
C ASP A 134 -23.01 -11.10 7.54
N SER A 135 -21.89 -10.90 6.84
CA SER A 135 -21.77 -9.90 5.78
C SER A 135 -22.61 -10.26 4.57
N ILE A 136 -22.57 -11.54 4.13
CA ILE A 136 -23.40 -12.04 3.02
C ILE A 136 -24.87 -11.78 3.31
N SER A 137 -25.34 -12.19 4.50
CA SER A 137 -26.73 -11.99 4.92
C SER A 137 -27.11 -10.51 5.00
N ALA A 138 -26.20 -9.65 5.45
CA ALA A 138 -26.43 -8.21 5.53
C ALA A 138 -26.60 -7.57 4.14
N HIS A 139 -25.75 -7.93 3.17
CA HIS A 139 -25.82 -7.45 1.79
C HIS A 139 -27.12 -7.90 1.11
N LEU A 140 -27.45 -9.20 1.19
CA LEU A 140 -28.70 -9.74 0.64
C LEU A 140 -29.93 -9.04 1.23
N ALA A 141 -29.94 -8.83 2.55
CA ALA A 141 -31.04 -8.13 3.23
C ALA A 141 -31.14 -6.63 2.85
N CYS A 142 -30.12 -6.05 2.20
CA CYS A 142 -30.12 -4.69 1.68
C CYS A 142 -30.35 -4.63 0.16
N GLY A 143 -30.65 -5.76 -0.50
CA GLY A 143 -31.01 -5.80 -1.92
C GLY A 143 -29.82 -5.97 -2.87
N TYR A 144 -28.62 -6.23 -2.34
CA TYR A 144 -27.49 -6.68 -3.16
C TYR A 144 -27.75 -8.12 -3.62
N ALA A 145 -27.34 -8.43 -4.85
CA ALA A 145 -27.36 -9.79 -5.37
C ALA A 145 -25.94 -10.37 -5.35
N GLU A 146 -25.81 -11.66 -5.03
CA GLU A 146 -24.55 -12.38 -5.23
C GLU A 146 -24.34 -12.58 -6.74
N VAL A 147 -23.19 -12.15 -7.27
CA VAL A 147 -22.87 -12.20 -8.71
C VAL A 147 -21.80 -13.23 -9.05
N GLU A 148 -20.82 -13.46 -8.16
CA GLU A 148 -19.72 -14.40 -8.38
C GLU A 148 -19.10 -14.88 -7.06
N ARG A 149 -18.43 -16.05 -7.08
CA ARG A 149 -17.50 -16.51 -6.04
C ARG A 149 -16.14 -16.78 -6.68
N THR A 150 -15.15 -15.99 -6.31
CA THR A 150 -13.82 -16.02 -6.93
C THR A 150 -12.78 -16.69 -6.04
N VAL A 151 -11.68 -17.14 -6.66
CA VAL A 151 -10.46 -17.58 -5.98
C VAL A 151 -9.32 -16.67 -6.44
N HIS A 152 -8.71 -15.95 -5.51
CA HIS A 152 -7.61 -15.03 -5.82
C HIS A 152 -6.26 -15.77 -5.74
N PHE A 153 -5.45 -15.61 -6.79
CA PHE A 153 -4.09 -16.14 -6.86
C PHE A 153 -3.10 -14.98 -6.92
N ILE A 154 -2.05 -15.07 -6.11
CA ILE A 154 -0.89 -14.18 -6.22
C ILE A 154 0.36 -15.04 -6.35
N LYS A 155 1.21 -14.70 -7.32
CA LYS A 155 2.51 -15.34 -7.51
C LYS A 155 3.57 -14.24 -7.57
N PRO A 156 4.45 -14.15 -6.56
CA PRO A 156 5.59 -13.25 -6.63
C PRO A 156 6.45 -13.62 -7.84
N LEU A 157 6.89 -12.59 -8.56
CA LEU A 157 7.83 -12.76 -9.65
C LEU A 157 9.24 -12.77 -9.09
N ARG A 158 10.07 -13.71 -9.53
CA ARG A 158 11.51 -13.64 -9.29
C ARG A 158 12.08 -12.56 -10.20
N LEU A 159 12.44 -11.43 -9.60
CA LEU A 159 13.11 -10.33 -10.29
C LEU A 159 14.63 -10.53 -10.17
N THR A 160 15.37 -10.27 -11.24
CA THR A 160 16.80 -9.99 -11.14
C THR A 160 17.03 -8.71 -10.32
N LEU A 161 18.25 -8.49 -9.79
CA LEU A 161 18.57 -7.24 -9.08
C LEU A 161 18.32 -6.02 -9.97
N MET A 162 18.61 -6.12 -11.27
CA MET A 162 18.38 -5.05 -12.21
C MET A 162 16.89 -4.72 -12.34
N GLU A 163 16.02 -5.73 -12.43
CA GLU A 163 14.57 -5.53 -12.49
C GLU A 163 14.03 -4.99 -11.16
N PHE A 164 14.53 -5.49 -10.03
CA PHE A 164 14.16 -4.99 -8.72
C PHE A 164 14.54 -3.52 -8.54
N LEU A 165 15.80 -3.14 -8.79
CA LEU A 165 16.29 -1.77 -8.61
C LEU A 165 15.54 -0.75 -9.49
N LYS A 166 15.06 -1.16 -10.68
CA LYS A 166 14.23 -0.29 -11.53
C LYS A 166 12.90 0.09 -10.90
N THR A 167 12.34 -0.81 -10.09
CA THR A 167 10.99 -0.67 -9.53
C THR A 167 10.97 -0.38 -8.04
N ALA A 168 12.07 -0.58 -7.35
CA ALA A 168 12.15 -0.44 -5.91
C ALA A 168 12.06 1.03 -5.48
N PRO A 169 11.41 1.33 -4.34
CA PRO A 169 11.38 2.68 -3.78
C PRO A 169 12.80 3.22 -3.57
N GLN A 170 13.02 4.50 -3.87
CA GLN A 170 14.35 5.13 -3.73
C GLN A 170 14.80 5.25 -2.26
N ASP A 171 13.85 5.20 -1.33
CA ASP A 171 14.08 5.20 0.11
C ASP A 171 14.23 3.79 0.70
N ASP A 172 14.15 2.74 -0.12
CA ASP A 172 14.41 1.38 0.32
C ASP A 172 15.87 1.23 0.78
N ARG A 173 16.05 0.74 2.00
CA ARG A 173 17.37 0.64 2.65
C ARG A 173 18.33 -0.29 1.90
N PHE A 174 17.82 -1.31 1.22
CA PHE A 174 18.62 -2.20 0.39
C PHE A 174 19.04 -1.50 -0.91
N VAL A 175 18.13 -0.77 -1.56
CA VAL A 175 18.46 0.07 -2.74
C VAL A 175 19.53 1.09 -2.39
N GLN A 176 19.38 1.78 -1.26
CA GLN A 176 20.38 2.74 -0.77
C GLN A 176 21.73 2.09 -0.50
N ALA A 177 21.76 0.92 0.13
CA ALA A 177 23.00 0.17 0.38
C ALA A 177 23.68 -0.24 -0.94
N VAL A 178 22.91 -0.76 -1.90
CA VAL A 178 23.43 -1.14 -3.23
C VAL A 178 23.98 0.07 -3.97
N HIS A 179 23.25 1.20 -4.00
CA HIS A 179 23.74 2.44 -4.63
C HIS A 179 24.97 3.02 -3.93
N THR A 180 25.09 2.87 -2.61
CA THR A 180 26.26 3.33 -1.84
C THR A 180 27.50 2.52 -2.19
N VAL A 181 27.35 1.21 -2.40
CA VAL A 181 28.49 0.31 -2.70
C VAL A 181 28.89 0.38 -4.19
N PHE A 182 27.91 0.44 -5.09
CA PHE A 182 28.18 0.30 -6.53
C PHE A 182 28.06 1.61 -7.32
N GLY A 183 27.44 2.66 -6.78
CA GLY A 183 27.16 3.93 -7.46
C GLY A 183 25.92 3.88 -8.38
N PRO A 184 25.28 5.03 -8.66
CA PRO A 184 24.02 5.11 -9.42
C PRO A 184 24.17 4.94 -10.94
N THR A 185 25.39 4.81 -11.47
CA THR A 185 25.66 4.78 -12.94
C THR A 185 26.45 3.56 -13.39
N ASN A 186 26.84 2.66 -12.48
CA ASN A 186 27.76 1.55 -12.77
C ASN A 186 27.07 0.26 -13.23
N TYR A 187 25.91 0.34 -13.88
CA TYR A 187 25.12 -0.84 -14.25
C TYR A 187 25.63 -1.61 -15.49
N CYS A 188 26.81 -1.29 -16.04
CA CYS A 188 27.31 -1.82 -17.33
C CYS A 188 28.25 -3.04 -17.26
N CYS A 189 28.62 -3.54 -16.08
CA CYS A 189 29.53 -4.69 -15.97
C CYS A 189 28.79 -6.05 -16.10
N PRO A 190 29.36 -7.12 -16.70
CA PRO A 190 28.76 -8.47 -16.78
C PRO A 190 28.29 -9.05 -15.44
N ALA A 191 28.77 -8.50 -14.31
CA ALA A 191 28.28 -8.76 -12.95
C ALA A 191 26.77 -8.48 -12.74
N HIS A 192 26.15 -7.63 -13.57
CA HIS A 192 24.71 -7.32 -13.54
C HIS A 192 23.81 -8.36 -14.26
N GLY A 193 24.40 -9.36 -14.90
CA GLY A 193 23.68 -10.50 -15.49
C GLY A 193 23.53 -11.69 -14.52
N THR A 194 24.05 -11.57 -13.30
CA THR A 194 23.96 -12.65 -12.29
C THR A 194 22.55 -12.64 -11.69
N PRO A 195 21.80 -13.75 -11.70
CA PRO A 195 20.49 -13.83 -11.07
C PRO A 195 20.63 -13.48 -9.58
N LEU A 196 19.92 -12.44 -9.13
CA LEU A 196 19.68 -12.20 -7.72
C LEU A 196 18.29 -12.72 -7.42
N GLU A 197 18.18 -13.77 -6.61
CA GLU A 197 16.88 -14.21 -6.11
C GLU A 197 16.57 -13.48 -4.83
N ILE A 198 15.71 -12.46 -4.88
CA ILE A 198 15.24 -11.71 -3.71
C ILE A 198 14.13 -12.51 -3.02
N VAL A 199 14.18 -12.57 -1.69
CA VAL A 199 13.19 -13.26 -0.84
C VAL A 199 11.83 -12.59 -1.03
N ASP A 200 10.85 -13.32 -1.57
CA ASP A 200 9.46 -12.87 -1.60
C ASP A 200 8.79 -13.01 -0.23
N ILE A 201 7.55 -12.54 -0.12
CA ILE A 201 6.69 -12.62 1.07
C ILE A 201 6.49 -14.05 1.63
N TYR A 202 6.99 -15.09 0.96
CA TYR A 202 6.91 -16.50 1.36
C TYR A 202 8.22 -17.08 1.91
N GLN A 203 9.21 -16.25 2.28
CA GLN A 203 10.46 -16.69 2.91
C GLN A 203 11.34 -17.62 2.04
N THR A 204 11.29 -17.50 0.72
CA THR A 204 12.20 -18.27 -0.14
C THR A 204 13.63 -17.71 -0.04
N CYS A 205 14.60 -18.52 0.44
CA CYS A 205 15.98 -18.12 0.75
C CYS A 205 16.76 -17.42 -0.39
N MET A 206 17.58 -16.43 -0.02
CA MET A 206 18.52 -15.72 -0.89
C MET A 206 19.88 -16.43 -0.92
N ASP A 207 20.38 -16.83 -2.09
CA ASP A 207 21.79 -17.21 -2.25
C ASP A 207 22.65 -15.96 -2.53
N ILE A 208 23.15 -15.36 -1.46
CA ILE A 208 24.09 -14.21 -1.54
C ILE A 208 25.54 -14.66 -1.75
N SER A 209 25.81 -15.95 -1.98
CA SER A 209 27.17 -16.45 -2.18
C SER A 209 27.91 -15.74 -3.32
N PRO A 210 27.28 -15.36 -4.45
CA PRO A 210 27.93 -14.56 -5.49
C PRO A 210 28.26 -13.14 -5.02
N LEU A 211 27.37 -12.48 -4.27
CA LEU A 211 27.61 -11.14 -3.71
C LEU A 211 28.74 -11.20 -2.66
N LEU A 212 28.72 -12.21 -1.79
CA LEU A 212 29.78 -12.47 -0.82
C LEU A 212 31.09 -12.89 -1.50
N ALA A 213 31.05 -13.58 -2.64
CA ALA A 213 32.23 -13.90 -3.42
C ALA A 213 32.82 -12.64 -4.08
N VAL A 214 31.97 -11.71 -4.53
CA VAL A 214 32.41 -10.39 -5.01
C VAL A 214 32.95 -9.54 -3.87
N ILE A 215 32.30 -9.50 -2.71
CA ILE A 215 32.82 -8.82 -1.51
C ILE A 215 34.16 -9.44 -1.09
N ARG A 216 34.26 -10.77 -1.03
CA ARG A 216 35.52 -11.47 -0.72
C ARG A 216 36.59 -11.30 -1.79
N ALA A 217 36.24 -11.25 -3.07
CA ALA A 217 37.16 -10.96 -4.16
C ALA A 217 37.60 -9.49 -4.16
N SER A 218 36.74 -8.59 -3.70
CA SER A 218 37.07 -7.20 -3.40
C SER A 218 38.05 -7.17 -2.22
N GLU A 219 37.75 -7.85 -1.12
CA GLU A 219 38.61 -7.98 0.07
C GLU A 219 39.97 -8.64 -0.23
N GLY A 220 40.04 -9.55 -1.20
CA GLY A 220 41.26 -10.21 -1.68
C GLY A 220 41.99 -9.47 -2.81
N ASN A 221 41.47 -8.34 -3.28
CA ASN A 221 42.14 -7.52 -4.29
C ASN A 221 43.31 -6.77 -3.62
N PRO A 222 44.56 -6.84 -4.13
CA PRO A 222 45.71 -6.14 -3.56
C PRO A 222 45.59 -4.59 -3.58
N HIS A 223 44.55 -4.04 -4.20
CA HIS A 223 44.19 -2.63 -4.15
C HIS A 223 43.08 -2.29 -3.13
N HIS A 224 42.64 -3.25 -2.33
CA HIS A 224 41.66 -3.04 -1.28
C HIS A 224 42.32 -2.32 -0.09
N ILE A 225 41.81 -1.12 0.22
CA ILE A 225 42.29 -0.35 1.37
C ILE A 225 41.66 -0.99 2.63
N HIS A 226 42.51 -1.61 3.46
CA HIS A 226 42.14 -2.11 4.77
C HIS A 226 41.58 -0.99 5.63
N ILE A 227 40.27 -0.89 5.75
CA ILE A 227 39.67 -0.23 6.90
C ILE A 227 38.33 -0.91 7.22
N GLY A 228 38.40 -1.90 8.10
CA GLY A 228 37.20 -2.40 8.78
C GLY A 228 36.65 -1.26 9.64
N TYR A 229 35.59 -0.60 9.21
CA TYR A 229 35.04 0.56 9.88
C TYR A 229 33.56 0.36 10.22
N ARG A 230 33.23 0.63 11.49
CA ARG A 230 31.88 1.02 11.91
C ARG A 230 31.70 2.48 11.51
N PHE A 231 30.59 2.79 10.85
CA PHE A 231 30.25 4.16 10.49
C PHE A 231 29.84 4.98 11.73
N GLU A 232 30.49 6.12 11.96
CA GLU A 232 29.97 7.19 12.82
C GLU A 232 29.68 8.45 11.99
N ALA A 233 28.71 9.25 12.43
CA ALA A 233 28.07 10.32 11.64
C ALA A 233 28.98 11.49 11.19
N ASN A 234 30.25 11.51 11.61
CA ASN A 234 31.17 12.64 11.40
C ASN A 234 32.48 12.26 10.68
N ASP A 235 32.54 11.09 10.03
CA ASP A 235 33.76 10.71 9.30
C ASP A 235 34.02 11.58 8.06
N ASP A 236 35.28 11.98 7.88
CA ASP A 236 35.75 12.95 6.88
C ASP A 236 35.60 12.45 5.41
N CYS A 237 35.21 11.18 5.23
CA CYS A 237 34.95 10.53 3.94
C CYS A 237 33.73 11.13 3.20
N PHE A 238 32.79 11.75 3.91
CA PHE A 238 31.63 12.43 3.32
C PHE A 238 32.00 13.77 2.62
N ARG A 239 33.24 14.25 2.79
CA ARG A 239 33.71 15.53 2.22
C ARG A 239 34.72 15.39 1.07
N ARG A 240 35.19 14.17 0.76
CA ARG A 240 36.23 13.91 -0.25
C ARG A 240 35.98 12.62 -1.05
N PRO A 241 34.96 12.60 -1.95
CA PRO A 241 34.58 11.43 -2.74
C PRO A 241 35.65 10.96 -3.73
N GLU A 242 36.59 11.82 -4.11
CA GLU A 242 37.71 11.54 -5.04
C GLU A 242 38.75 10.52 -4.51
N LYS A 243 38.62 10.07 -3.26
CA LYS A 243 39.53 9.10 -2.64
C LYS A 243 39.05 7.65 -2.68
N PHE A 244 37.88 7.35 -3.25
CA PHE A 244 37.45 5.97 -3.46
C PHE A 244 38.12 5.37 -4.70
N PRO A 245 38.84 4.23 -4.59
CA PRO A 245 39.39 3.58 -5.77
C PRO A 245 38.26 2.84 -6.48
N TYR A 246 37.86 3.34 -7.65
CA TYR A 246 36.91 2.66 -8.52
C TYR A 246 37.54 1.43 -9.18
N CYS A 247 36.72 0.40 -9.42
CA CYS A 247 37.07 -0.71 -10.30
C CYS A 247 37.49 -0.16 -11.69
N PRO A 248 38.51 -0.71 -12.37
CA PRO A 248 39.01 -0.21 -13.66
C PRO A 248 37.92 -0.07 -14.75
N VAL A 249 36.90 -0.93 -14.70
CA VAL A 249 35.75 -0.87 -15.62
C VAL A 249 34.81 0.30 -15.28
N CYS A 250 34.64 0.60 -14.00
CA CYS A 250 33.85 1.73 -13.52
C CYS A 250 34.55 3.07 -13.78
N GLU A 251 35.88 3.10 -13.65
CA GLU A 251 36.71 4.27 -14.00
C GLU A 251 36.56 4.60 -15.49
N ALA A 252 36.67 3.62 -16.37
CA ALA A 252 36.51 3.83 -17.82
C ALA A 252 35.11 4.38 -18.18
N ASN A 253 34.06 3.86 -17.55
CA ASN A 253 32.69 4.33 -17.78
C ASN A 253 32.43 5.73 -17.18
N TYR A 254 33.00 6.03 -16.01
CA TYR A 254 32.92 7.36 -15.39
C TYR A 254 33.64 8.41 -16.23
N GLN A 255 34.85 8.11 -16.72
CA GLN A 255 35.61 9.00 -17.60
C GLN A 255 34.90 9.23 -18.94
N ALA A 256 34.27 8.19 -19.51
CA ALA A 256 33.45 8.33 -20.71
C ALA A 256 32.20 9.20 -20.47
N ALA A 257 31.58 9.09 -19.29
CA ALA A 257 30.46 9.94 -18.91
C ALA A 257 30.89 11.41 -18.71
N LEU A 258 32.00 11.67 -18.00
CA LEU A 258 32.56 13.02 -17.82
C LEU A 258 32.90 13.68 -19.16
N ALA A 259 33.47 12.94 -20.11
CA ALA A 259 33.79 13.44 -21.45
C ALA A 259 32.56 13.76 -22.32
N SER A 260 31.36 13.34 -21.89
CA SER A 260 30.09 13.59 -22.59
C SER A 260 29.30 14.79 -22.05
N TYR A 261 29.75 15.41 -20.96
CA TYR A 261 29.17 16.65 -20.42
C TYR A 261 29.96 17.87 -20.93
N PRO A 262 29.30 18.90 -21.48
CA PRO A 262 29.97 20.16 -21.81
C PRO A 262 30.36 20.91 -20.53
N ASP A 263 31.55 21.54 -20.55
CA ASP A 263 32.31 22.15 -19.43
C ASP A 263 31.59 23.27 -18.64
N ASP A 264 30.32 23.55 -18.90
CA ASP A 264 29.64 24.76 -18.43
C ASP A 264 28.81 24.57 -17.14
N MET A 265 29.02 23.48 -16.38
CA MET A 265 28.17 23.14 -15.22
C MET A 265 28.90 22.67 -13.95
N ILE A 266 30.00 23.33 -13.58
CA ILE A 266 30.51 23.37 -12.19
C ILE A 266 30.71 24.81 -11.74
#